data_AF-A0A7Y2Y1G5-F1
#
_entry.id   AF-A0A7Y2Y1G5-F1
#
_cell.length_a   1.000
_cell.length_b   1.000
_cell.length_c   1.000
_cell.angle_alpha   90.00
_cell.angle_beta   90.00
_cell.angle_gamma   90.00
#
_symmetry.space_group_name_H-M   'P 1'
#
loop_
_entity.id
_entity.type
_entity.pdbx_description
1 polymer ?
#
loop_
_entity_poly.entity_id
_entity_poly.type
_entity_poly.pdbx_seq_one_letter_code
_entity_poly.pdbx_strand_id
1 'polypeptide(L)'
;NIPVFRHLATVENLHPEDAYRHCVALAGELSVFMTTNKEPPEFPAYKHDDLSLTFAPVIRTLRQYLSSVLEQTAISIPLEARKYGVSVGVIADRKLISTAGFVLAVQADIPAEDVRRHFAGQAKIGPVEEIRQLVNSALPGITLRPLPVAPRQIPYHAGVVYFELASDSPYWGKMTTSGGIAVHVSGQYPGLNMELWAIRNT
;
A
#
# COMPACT_ATOMS: atom_id res chain seq x y z
N ASN A 1 -21.26 11.52 7.51
CA ASN A 1 -21.32 11.78 8.97
C ASN A 1 -20.49 12.94 9.50
N ILE A 2 -19.37 13.36 8.88
CA ILE A 2 -18.51 14.45 9.43
C ILE A 2 -19.26 15.77 9.76
N PRO A 3 -20.14 16.32 8.89
CA PRO A 3 -20.88 17.56 9.20
C PRO A 3 -21.81 17.42 10.41
N VAL A 4 -22.41 16.23 10.61
CA VAL A 4 -23.30 15.94 11.73
C VAL A 4 -22.55 15.97 13.05
N PHE A 5 -21.42 15.25 13.15
CA PHE A 5 -20.61 15.26 14.37
C PHE A 5 -20.03 16.65 14.71
N ARG A 6 -19.69 17.46 13.70
CA ARG A 6 -19.30 18.86 13.91
C ARG A 6 -20.43 19.69 14.49
N HIS A 7 -21.65 19.54 13.96
CA HIS A 7 -22.82 20.23 14.50
C HIS A 7 -23.10 19.79 15.95
N LEU A 8 -23.14 18.48 16.22
CA LEU A 8 -23.37 17.94 17.57
C LEU A 8 -22.37 18.49 18.60
N ALA A 9 -21.09 18.65 18.22
CA ALA A 9 -20.06 19.22 19.08
C ALA A 9 -20.28 20.72 19.42
N THR A 10 -21.15 21.42 18.70
CA THR A 10 -21.52 22.82 18.95
C THR A 10 -22.81 22.99 19.75
N VAL A 11 -23.57 21.91 19.97
CA VAL A 11 -24.85 21.97 20.70
C VAL A 11 -24.59 21.95 22.21
N GLU A 12 -24.99 23.00 22.91
CA GLU A 12 -25.01 23.01 24.38
C GLU A 12 -26.15 22.12 24.89
N ASN A 13 -25.86 21.27 25.89
CA ASN A 13 -26.80 20.31 26.48
C ASN A 13 -27.34 19.23 25.51
N LEU A 14 -26.50 18.75 24.59
CA LEU A 14 -26.83 17.60 23.76
C LEU A 14 -27.19 16.37 24.62
N HIS A 15 -28.36 15.78 24.38
CA HIS A 15 -28.77 14.58 25.09
C HIS A 15 -27.85 13.39 24.71
N PRO A 16 -27.35 12.60 25.66
CA PRO A 16 -26.38 11.55 25.36
C PRO A 16 -26.91 10.45 24.44
N GLU A 17 -28.22 10.19 24.43
CA GLU A 17 -28.83 9.23 23.49
C GLU A 17 -28.68 9.69 22.04
N ASP A 18 -28.82 10.98 21.74
CA ASP A 18 -28.68 11.49 20.37
C ASP A 18 -27.23 11.30 19.87
N ALA A 19 -26.25 11.60 20.72
CA ALA A 19 -24.85 11.35 20.41
C ALA A 19 -24.58 9.84 20.21
N TYR A 20 -25.13 8.99 21.09
CA TYR A 20 -25.00 7.54 21.00
C TYR A 20 -25.57 6.99 19.68
N ARG A 21 -26.77 7.44 19.30
CA ARG A 21 -27.45 7.04 18.05
C ARG A 21 -26.58 7.28 16.83
N HIS A 22 -25.93 8.45 16.75
CA HIS A 22 -25.03 8.76 15.63
C HIS A 22 -23.74 7.94 15.67
N CYS A 23 -23.20 7.62 16.85
CA CYS A 23 -22.04 6.75 17.00
C CYS A 23 -22.32 5.31 16.53
N VAL A 24 -23.45 4.71 16.95
CA VAL A 24 -23.80 3.34 16.54
C VAL A 24 -24.15 3.25 15.06
N ALA A 25 -24.81 4.27 14.50
CA ALA A 25 -25.08 4.35 13.07
C ALA A 25 -23.77 4.38 12.26
N LEU A 26 -22.81 5.24 12.63
CA LEU A 26 -21.51 5.28 11.98
C LEU A 26 -20.76 3.95 12.10
N ALA A 27 -20.79 3.30 13.27
CA ALA A 27 -20.14 2.00 13.45
C ALA A 27 -20.78 0.92 12.57
N GLY A 28 -22.12 0.91 12.46
CA GLY A 28 -22.85 0.01 11.57
C GLY A 28 -22.49 0.25 10.09
N GLU A 29 -22.46 1.50 9.63
CA GLU A 29 -22.08 1.84 8.26
C GLU A 29 -20.64 1.42 7.92
N LEU A 30 -19.70 1.63 8.85
CA LEU A 30 -18.30 1.24 8.68
C LEU A 30 -18.09 -0.28 8.71
N SER A 31 -18.96 -1.03 9.39
CA SER A 31 -18.81 -2.47 9.57
C SER A 31 -18.72 -3.24 8.24
N VAL A 32 -19.46 -2.81 7.20
CA VAL A 32 -19.46 -3.43 5.87
C VAL A 32 -18.06 -3.45 5.23
N PHE A 33 -17.22 -2.48 5.57
CA PHE A 33 -15.86 -2.37 5.06
C PHE A 33 -14.81 -2.97 5.99
N MET A 34 -15.13 -3.08 7.28
CA MET A 34 -14.15 -3.35 8.35
C MET A 34 -14.27 -4.75 8.94
N THR A 35 -15.42 -5.43 8.81
CA THR A 35 -15.64 -6.78 9.36
C THR A 35 -15.53 -7.86 8.28
N THR A 36 -14.89 -8.98 8.61
CA THR A 36 -14.68 -10.11 7.68
C THR A 36 -15.99 -10.70 7.16
N ASN A 37 -16.99 -10.81 8.05
CA ASN A 37 -18.29 -11.40 7.75
C ASN A 37 -19.29 -10.36 7.22
N LYS A 38 -18.90 -9.08 7.12
CA LYS A 38 -19.75 -7.95 6.70
C LYS A 38 -21.00 -7.76 7.55
N GLU A 39 -20.97 -8.24 8.79
CA GLU A 39 -22.06 -8.10 9.75
C GLU A 39 -21.80 -6.89 10.66
N PRO A 40 -22.85 -6.12 11.01
CA PRO A 40 -22.76 -5.09 12.02
C PRO A 40 -22.42 -5.67 13.41
N PRO A 41 -21.55 -5.01 14.18
CA PRO A 41 -21.31 -5.42 15.56
C PRO A 41 -22.56 -5.23 16.42
N GLU A 42 -22.83 -6.18 17.32
CA GLU A 42 -23.86 -6.01 18.34
C GLU A 42 -23.34 -5.11 19.47
N PHE A 43 -24.12 -4.08 19.80
CA PHE A 43 -23.84 -3.18 20.92
C PHE A 43 -24.85 -3.41 22.05
N PRO A 44 -24.46 -3.22 23.32
CA PRO A 44 -25.41 -3.28 24.42
C PRO A 44 -26.47 -2.17 24.26
N ALA A 45 -27.68 -2.46 24.73
CA ALA A 45 -28.76 -1.47 24.75
C ALA A 45 -28.35 -0.21 25.54
N TYR A 46 -28.85 0.95 25.09
CA TYR A 46 -28.59 2.23 25.74
C TYR A 46 -29.07 2.23 27.20
N LYS A 47 -28.17 2.52 28.13
CA LYS A 47 -28.49 2.71 29.55
C LYS A 47 -28.12 4.13 29.97
N HIS A 48 -29.13 4.98 30.15
CA HIS A 48 -28.92 6.38 30.51
C HIS A 48 -28.17 6.54 31.84
N ASP A 49 -28.43 5.64 32.79
CA ASP A 49 -27.81 5.66 34.12
C ASP A 49 -26.38 5.07 34.13
N ASP A 50 -25.94 4.45 33.03
CA ASP A 50 -24.58 3.90 32.87
C ASP A 50 -24.05 4.14 31.45
N LEU A 51 -23.71 5.41 31.21
CA LEU A 51 -23.16 5.85 29.92
C LEU A 51 -21.77 5.25 29.65
N SER A 52 -21.01 4.92 30.69
CA SER A 52 -19.69 4.30 30.54
C SER A 52 -19.81 2.92 29.89
N LEU A 53 -20.68 2.06 30.42
CA LEU A 53 -20.97 0.75 29.84
C LEU A 53 -21.54 0.86 28.41
N THR A 54 -22.36 1.88 28.18
CA THR A 54 -23.04 2.12 26.90
C THR A 54 -22.06 2.58 25.80
N PHE A 55 -21.23 3.59 26.07
CA PHE A 55 -20.36 4.21 25.05
C PHE A 55 -19.03 3.48 24.86
N ALA A 56 -18.47 2.88 25.90
CA ALA A 56 -17.15 2.25 25.83
C ALA A 56 -16.98 1.23 24.68
N PRO A 57 -17.90 0.28 24.43
CA PRO A 57 -17.76 -0.65 23.32
C PRO A 57 -17.87 0.05 21.96
N VAL A 58 -18.79 1.00 21.80
CA VAL A 58 -18.99 1.73 20.54
C VAL A 58 -17.76 2.56 20.19
N ILE A 59 -17.22 3.33 21.14
CA ILE A 59 -16.03 4.16 20.94
C ILE A 59 -14.79 3.30 20.64
N ARG A 60 -14.65 2.14 21.30
CA ARG A 60 -13.56 1.20 20.99
C ARG A 60 -13.63 0.71 19.55
N THR A 61 -14.81 0.26 19.11
CA THR A 61 -15.03 -0.20 17.74
C THR A 61 -14.81 0.92 16.72
N LEU A 62 -15.35 2.11 16.96
CA LEU A 62 -15.12 3.27 16.09
C LEU A 62 -13.64 3.63 15.99
N ARG A 63 -12.88 3.60 17.10
CA ARG A 63 -11.42 3.80 17.06
C ARG A 63 -10.75 2.73 16.20
N GLN A 64 -11.09 1.45 16.36
CA GLN A 64 -10.53 0.38 15.53
C GLN A 64 -10.83 0.59 14.03
N TYR A 65 -12.08 0.90 13.68
CA TYR A 65 -12.47 1.14 12.29
C TYR A 65 -11.80 2.39 11.72
N LEU A 66 -11.77 3.50 12.46
CA LEU A 66 -11.19 4.75 11.98
C LEU A 66 -9.65 4.72 11.96
N SER A 67 -9.01 3.91 12.81
CA SER A 67 -7.56 3.68 12.77
C SER A 67 -7.14 2.76 11.62
N SER A 68 -7.98 1.81 11.20
CA SER A 68 -7.67 0.90 10.09
C SER A 68 -7.89 1.51 8.70
N VAL A 69 -8.67 2.60 8.60
CA VAL A 69 -8.98 3.30 7.32
C VAL A 69 -7.85 4.20 6.82
N LEU A 70 -6.82 4.50 7.63
CA LEU A 70 -5.87 5.58 7.35
C LEU A 70 -4.41 5.19 7.16
N GLU A 71 -4.07 3.90 7.19
CA GLU A 71 -2.76 3.50 6.70
C GLU A 71 -2.84 3.40 5.18
N GLN A 72 -2.24 4.38 4.48
CA GLN A 72 -1.74 4.15 3.12
C GLN A 72 -0.72 3.00 3.20
N THR A 73 -1.26 1.78 3.20
CA THR A 73 -0.48 0.55 3.32
C THR A 73 0.43 0.40 2.11
N ALA A 74 0.09 1.03 0.97
CA ALA A 74 0.98 1.15 -0.18
C ALA A 74 1.33 2.63 -0.46
N ILE A 75 2.62 2.89 -0.64
CA ILE A 75 3.17 4.19 -1.04
C ILE A 75 3.72 4.06 -2.45
N SER A 76 3.24 4.90 -3.37
CA SER A 76 3.79 4.98 -4.73
C SER A 76 5.15 5.68 -4.69
N ILE A 77 6.12 5.11 -5.39
CA ILE A 77 7.47 5.64 -5.59
C ILE A 77 7.61 5.90 -7.09
N PRO A 78 7.45 7.17 -7.53
CA PRO A 78 7.56 7.53 -8.93
C PRO A 78 8.93 7.12 -9.49
N LEU A 79 8.91 6.46 -10.65
CA LEU A 79 10.12 6.10 -11.38
C LEU A 79 10.38 7.15 -12.46
N GLU A 80 11.47 7.90 -12.32
CA GLU A 80 11.92 8.87 -13.31
C GLU A 80 12.79 8.18 -14.35
N ALA A 81 12.35 8.20 -15.62
CA ALA A 81 13.15 7.70 -16.72
C ALA A 81 14.44 8.53 -16.89
N ARG A 82 15.56 7.83 -17.02
CA ARG A 82 16.89 8.38 -17.29
C ARG A 82 17.41 7.80 -18.61
N LYS A 83 18.70 7.97 -18.89
CA LYS A 83 19.34 7.47 -20.11
C LYS A 83 19.54 5.95 -20.07
N TYR A 84 19.62 5.34 -21.25
CA TYR A 84 20.01 3.94 -21.45
C TYR A 84 19.10 2.92 -20.74
N GLY A 85 17.78 3.11 -20.82
CA GLY A 85 16.81 2.15 -20.27
C GLY A 85 16.78 2.07 -18.74
N VAL A 86 17.38 3.05 -18.04
CA VAL A 86 17.37 3.14 -16.58
C VAL A 86 16.24 4.05 -16.12
N SER A 87 15.45 3.61 -15.16
CA SER A 87 14.49 4.45 -14.40
C SER A 87 14.87 4.45 -12.93
N VAL A 88 14.72 5.59 -12.25
CA VAL A 88 15.16 5.78 -10.85
C VAL A 88 14.00 6.22 -9.98
N GLY A 89 13.81 5.55 -8.85
CA GLY A 89 12.87 5.92 -7.81
C GLY A 89 13.59 6.38 -6.54
N VAL A 90 13.20 7.54 -6.00
CA VAL A 90 13.75 8.05 -4.74
C VAL A 90 12.90 7.57 -3.58
N ILE A 91 13.51 6.84 -2.63
CA ILE A 91 12.84 6.36 -1.42
C ILE A 91 13.00 7.43 -0.34
N ALA A 92 11.99 8.29 -0.18
CA ALA A 92 12.03 9.39 0.78
C ALA A 92 12.09 8.91 2.24
N ASP A 93 11.24 7.93 2.60
CA ASP A 93 11.25 7.30 3.92
C ASP A 93 12.11 6.02 3.89
N ARG A 94 13.36 6.12 4.33
CA ARG A 94 14.30 4.98 4.35
C ARG A 94 13.84 3.83 5.25
N LYS A 95 12.95 4.07 6.22
CA LYS A 95 12.41 2.99 7.06
C LYS A 95 11.64 1.97 6.22
N LEU A 96 11.11 2.35 5.05
CA LEU A 96 10.41 1.45 4.15
C LEU A 96 11.28 0.25 3.73
N ILE A 97 12.59 0.42 3.59
CA ILE A 97 13.49 -0.66 3.15
C ILE A 97 13.50 -1.84 4.14
N SER A 98 13.29 -1.57 5.44
CA SER A 98 13.22 -2.60 6.48
C SER A 98 11.80 -2.93 6.94
N THR A 99 10.81 -2.09 6.65
CA THR A 99 9.43 -2.21 7.17
C THR A 99 8.36 -2.47 6.10
N ALA A 100 8.74 -2.49 4.82
CA ALA A 100 7.82 -2.69 3.71
C ALA A 100 8.32 -3.76 2.74
N GLY A 101 7.39 -4.47 2.11
CA GLY A 101 7.62 -5.18 0.86
C GLY A 101 7.58 -4.22 -0.32
N PHE A 102 8.29 -4.54 -1.42
CA PHE A 102 8.28 -3.70 -2.62
C PHE A 102 7.74 -4.47 -3.81
N VAL A 103 6.91 -3.81 -4.59
CA VAL A 103 6.25 -4.37 -5.78
C VAL A 103 6.46 -3.44 -6.96
N LEU A 104 6.94 -3.98 -8.06
CA LEU A 104 7.02 -3.32 -9.35
C LEU A 104 5.82 -3.73 -10.20
N ALA A 105 4.97 -2.78 -10.55
CA ALA A 105 3.90 -2.95 -11.52
C ALA A 105 4.44 -2.59 -12.91
N VAL A 106 4.26 -3.48 -13.88
CA VAL A 106 4.81 -3.37 -15.23
C VAL A 106 3.71 -3.53 -16.26
N GLN A 107 3.62 -2.57 -17.18
CA GLN A 107 2.72 -2.59 -18.33
C GLN A 107 3.52 -2.33 -19.60
N ALA A 108 3.15 -2.99 -20.69
CA ALA A 108 3.71 -2.76 -22.01
C ALA A 108 2.68 -3.15 -23.08
N ASP A 109 2.85 -2.69 -24.31
CA ASP A 109 1.99 -2.98 -25.46
C ASP A 109 2.29 -4.36 -26.06
N ILE A 110 2.41 -5.36 -25.20
CA ILE A 110 2.59 -6.78 -25.52
C ILE A 110 1.71 -7.62 -24.59
N PRO A 111 1.44 -8.90 -24.90
CA PRO A 111 0.66 -9.76 -24.02
C PRO A 111 1.24 -9.82 -22.60
N ALA A 112 0.37 -9.70 -21.59
CA ALA A 112 0.78 -9.72 -20.17
C ALA A 112 1.53 -11.02 -19.79
N GLU A 113 1.20 -12.15 -20.42
CA GLU A 113 1.94 -13.40 -20.23
C GLU A 113 3.39 -13.32 -20.73
N ASP A 114 3.65 -12.56 -21.80
CA ASP A 114 5.02 -12.34 -22.29
C ASP A 114 5.81 -11.45 -21.34
N VAL A 115 5.18 -10.41 -20.78
CA VAL A 115 5.78 -9.61 -19.70
C VAL A 115 6.10 -10.51 -18.50
N ARG A 116 5.13 -11.30 -18.04
CA ARG A 116 5.28 -12.21 -16.89
C ARG A 116 6.45 -13.19 -17.06
N ARG A 117 6.63 -13.74 -18.26
CA ARG A 117 7.67 -14.73 -18.55
C ARG A 117 9.06 -14.14 -18.75
N HIS A 118 9.16 -13.00 -19.43
CA HIS A 118 10.45 -12.51 -19.92
C HIS A 118 11.00 -11.31 -19.15
N PHE A 119 10.14 -10.47 -18.56
CA PHE A 119 10.56 -9.20 -17.97
C PHE A 119 11.57 -9.39 -16.83
N ALA A 120 11.32 -10.34 -15.92
CA ALA A 120 12.21 -10.59 -14.78
C ALA A 120 13.64 -10.97 -15.20
N GLY A 121 13.81 -11.64 -16.35
CA GLY A 121 15.14 -12.00 -16.88
C GLY A 121 15.84 -10.87 -17.65
N GLN A 122 15.09 -9.84 -18.07
CA GLN A 122 15.59 -8.71 -18.86
C GLN A 122 15.63 -7.40 -18.06
N ALA A 123 15.16 -7.41 -16.81
CA ALA A 123 15.25 -6.29 -15.90
C ALA A 123 16.35 -6.55 -14.85
N LYS A 124 17.08 -5.49 -14.50
CA LYS A 124 18.01 -5.47 -13.36
C LYS A 124 17.58 -4.40 -12.39
N ILE A 125 17.57 -4.75 -11.11
CA ILE A 125 17.20 -3.84 -10.03
C ILE A 125 18.34 -3.77 -9.02
N GLY A 126 18.60 -2.58 -8.50
CA GLY A 126 19.56 -2.39 -7.43
C GLY A 126 19.68 -0.94 -6.98
N PRO A 127 20.64 -0.64 -6.09
CA PRO A 127 21.01 0.71 -5.72
C PRO A 127 21.33 1.56 -6.95
N VAL A 128 20.89 2.82 -6.97
CA VAL A 128 21.13 3.73 -8.10
C VAL A 128 22.61 3.90 -8.43
N GLU A 129 23.49 3.82 -7.43
CA GLU A 129 24.94 3.94 -7.58
C GLU A 129 25.58 2.69 -8.21
N GLU A 130 24.99 1.51 -8.01
CA GLU A 130 25.56 0.22 -8.45
C GLU A 130 24.95 -0.28 -9.76
N ILE A 131 23.81 0.26 -10.22
CA ILE A 131 23.06 -0.28 -11.38
C ILE A 131 23.92 -0.41 -12.65
N ARG A 132 24.81 0.55 -12.91
CA ARG A 132 25.71 0.49 -14.09
C ARG A 132 26.68 -0.69 -13.99
N GLN A 133 27.23 -0.93 -12.81
CA GLN A 133 28.13 -2.05 -12.57
C GLN A 133 27.36 -3.38 -12.69
N LEU A 134 26.14 -3.45 -12.15
CA LEU A 134 25.30 -4.64 -12.27
C LEU A 134 25.05 -5.00 -13.75
N VAL A 135 24.76 -4.00 -14.59
CA VAL A 135 24.53 -4.19 -16.02
C VAL A 135 25.84 -4.60 -16.72
N ASN A 136 26.90 -3.81 -16.60
CA ASN A 136 28.14 -4.00 -17.36
C ASN A 136 28.88 -5.30 -16.99
N SER A 137 28.83 -5.70 -15.72
CA SER A 137 29.53 -6.87 -15.21
C SER A 137 28.64 -8.11 -15.15
N ALA A 138 27.44 -8.06 -15.75
CA ALA A 138 26.46 -9.14 -15.74
C ALA A 138 26.12 -9.69 -14.33
N LEU A 139 26.29 -8.88 -13.28
CA LEU A 139 26.04 -9.30 -11.91
C LEU A 139 24.54 -9.47 -11.65
N PRO A 140 24.15 -10.37 -10.73
CA PRO A 140 22.76 -10.48 -10.28
C PRO A 140 22.34 -9.19 -9.58
N GLY A 141 21.08 -8.78 -9.75
CA GLY A 141 20.48 -7.68 -9.00
C GLY A 141 19.58 -8.16 -7.87
N ILE A 142 18.66 -7.30 -7.44
CA ILE A 142 17.51 -7.69 -6.65
C ILE A 142 16.57 -8.50 -7.55
N THR A 143 16.24 -9.72 -7.11
CA THR A 143 15.42 -10.65 -7.89
C THR A 143 13.98 -10.18 -7.98
N LEU A 144 13.40 -10.23 -9.18
CA LEU A 144 11.97 -10.02 -9.42
C LEU A 144 11.22 -11.35 -9.42
N ARG A 145 10.16 -11.46 -8.61
CA ARG A 145 9.28 -12.64 -8.56
C ARG A 145 7.88 -12.26 -9.04
N PRO A 146 7.37 -12.86 -10.14
CA PRO A 146 6.03 -12.53 -10.62
C PRO A 146 4.97 -12.96 -9.61
N LEU A 147 4.05 -12.05 -9.27
CA LEU A 147 2.93 -12.32 -8.40
C LEU A 147 1.74 -12.87 -9.20
N PRO A 148 1.03 -13.89 -8.71
CA PRO A 148 -0.12 -14.46 -9.43
C PRO A 148 -1.30 -13.49 -9.50
N VAL A 149 -1.44 -12.60 -8.51
CA VAL A 149 -2.51 -11.60 -8.40
C VAL A 149 -1.94 -10.27 -7.93
N ALA A 150 -2.63 -9.17 -8.26
CA ALA A 150 -2.27 -7.84 -7.76
C ALA A 150 -2.45 -7.78 -6.21
N PRO A 151 -1.51 -7.16 -5.48
CA PRO A 151 -1.70 -6.89 -4.06
C PRO A 151 -2.92 -6.00 -3.82
N ARG A 152 -3.70 -6.30 -2.78
CA ARG A 152 -4.97 -5.59 -2.47
C ARG A 152 -4.75 -4.12 -2.10
N GLN A 153 -3.53 -3.77 -1.71
CA GLN A 153 -3.13 -2.43 -1.29
C GLN A 153 -2.81 -1.50 -2.47
N ILE A 154 -2.59 -2.05 -3.68
CA ILE A 154 -2.22 -1.29 -4.87
C ILE A 154 -3.43 -1.24 -5.83
N PRO A 155 -3.67 -0.11 -6.54
CA PRO A 155 -4.68 -0.06 -7.58
C PRO A 155 -4.54 -1.17 -8.62
N TYR A 156 -5.65 -1.83 -8.93
CA TYR A 156 -5.69 -2.84 -9.99
C TYR A 156 -5.85 -2.17 -11.35
N HIS A 157 -4.97 -2.52 -12.28
CA HIS A 157 -5.06 -2.13 -13.67
C HIS A 157 -5.01 -3.37 -14.57
N ALA A 158 -5.94 -3.46 -15.52
CA ALA A 158 -5.98 -4.57 -16.48
C ALA A 158 -4.73 -4.55 -17.37
N GLY A 159 -4.14 -5.73 -17.62
CA GLY A 159 -2.94 -5.87 -18.45
C GLY A 159 -1.62 -5.55 -17.72
N VAL A 160 -1.66 -5.22 -16.44
CA VAL A 160 -0.46 -4.97 -15.62
C VAL A 160 0.00 -6.26 -14.95
N VAL A 161 1.32 -6.49 -14.99
CA VAL A 161 1.98 -7.61 -14.30
C VAL A 161 2.72 -7.07 -13.09
N TYR A 162 2.53 -7.72 -11.95
CA TYR A 162 3.12 -7.31 -10.68
C TYR A 162 4.27 -8.25 -10.32
N PHE A 163 5.40 -7.68 -9.93
CA PHE A 163 6.58 -8.40 -9.50
C PHE A 163 6.99 -7.95 -8.10
N GLU A 164 7.13 -8.90 -7.17
CA GLU A 164 7.73 -8.65 -5.87
C GLU A 164 9.25 -8.55 -6.02
N LEU A 165 9.86 -7.59 -5.32
CA LEU A 165 11.30 -7.48 -5.18
C LEU A 165 11.75 -8.32 -3.98
N ALA A 166 12.60 -9.32 -4.23
CA ALA A 166 13.06 -10.22 -3.18
C ALA A 166 14.09 -9.54 -2.26
N SER A 167 13.70 -9.33 -1.00
CA SER A 167 14.51 -8.67 0.03
C SER A 167 15.62 -9.55 0.60
N ASP A 168 15.67 -10.83 0.21
CA ASP A 168 16.74 -11.79 0.53
C ASP A 168 18.03 -11.56 -0.28
N SER A 169 18.02 -10.64 -1.26
CA SER A 169 19.19 -10.31 -2.06
C SER A 169 20.27 -9.58 -1.24
N PRO A 170 21.57 -9.91 -1.39
CA PRO A 170 22.67 -9.17 -0.76
C PRO A 170 22.68 -7.67 -1.10
N TYR A 171 22.09 -7.27 -2.24
CA TYR A 171 21.96 -5.88 -2.65
C TYR A 171 20.87 -5.13 -1.88
N TRP A 172 19.93 -5.85 -1.25
CA TRP A 172 18.89 -5.24 -0.43
C TRP A 172 19.47 -4.48 0.76
N GLY A 173 20.48 -5.03 1.43
CA GLY A 173 21.15 -4.36 2.55
C GLY A 173 21.77 -3.03 2.14
N LYS A 174 22.30 -2.94 0.91
CA LYS A 174 22.92 -1.71 0.37
C LYS A 174 21.91 -0.64 -0.01
N MET A 175 20.63 -0.99 -0.20
CA MET A 175 19.57 -0.01 -0.44
C MET A 175 19.45 0.98 0.72
N THR A 176 19.75 0.57 1.96
CA THR A 176 19.63 1.41 3.16
C THR A 176 20.53 2.66 3.11
N THR A 177 21.67 2.58 2.43
CA THR A 177 22.64 3.68 2.29
C THR A 177 22.58 4.36 0.92
N SER A 178 21.75 3.85 0.00
CA SER A 178 21.61 4.37 -1.37
C SER A 178 20.74 5.63 -1.43
N GLY A 179 20.93 6.44 -2.48
CA GLY A 179 20.06 7.56 -2.83
C GLY A 179 18.71 7.15 -3.43
N GLY A 180 18.54 5.87 -3.79
CA GLY A 180 17.29 5.36 -4.36
C GLY A 180 17.44 4.01 -5.05
N ILE A 181 16.36 3.56 -5.68
CA ILE A 181 16.32 2.32 -6.44
C ILE A 181 16.39 2.62 -7.93
N ALA A 182 17.17 1.82 -8.66
CA ALA A 182 17.21 1.90 -10.12
C ALA A 182 16.73 0.59 -10.73
N VAL A 183 15.95 0.72 -11.80
CA VAL A 183 15.46 -0.36 -12.64
C VAL A 183 16.04 -0.15 -14.04
N HIS A 184 16.85 -1.08 -14.51
CA HIS A 184 17.34 -1.11 -15.88
C HIS A 184 16.63 -2.20 -16.67
N VAL A 185 16.10 -1.88 -17.85
CA VAL A 185 15.44 -2.84 -18.74
C VAL A 185 16.24 -2.97 -20.03
N SER A 186 16.74 -4.18 -20.32
CA SER A 186 17.50 -4.48 -21.55
C SER A 186 16.64 -4.94 -22.72
N GLY A 187 15.39 -5.35 -22.46
CA GLY A 187 14.44 -5.78 -23.49
C GLY A 187 13.69 -4.64 -24.16
N GLN A 188 13.10 -4.92 -25.32
CA GLN A 188 12.18 -3.99 -25.99
C GLN A 188 10.76 -4.24 -25.50
N TYR A 189 10.24 -3.28 -24.74
CA TYR A 189 8.87 -3.26 -24.25
C TYR A 189 8.21 -1.98 -24.79
N PRO A 190 7.50 -2.05 -25.93
CA PRO A 190 6.77 -0.90 -26.46
C PRO A 190 5.75 -0.41 -25.43
N GLY A 191 5.58 0.91 -25.30
CA GLY A 191 4.67 1.49 -24.31
C GLY A 191 5.01 1.18 -22.85
N LEU A 192 6.27 0.80 -22.54
CA LEU A 192 6.67 0.43 -21.19
C LEU A 192 6.31 1.51 -20.17
N ASN A 193 5.43 1.14 -19.25
CA ASN A 193 5.11 1.90 -18.05
C ASN A 193 5.43 1.06 -16.82
N MET A 194 6.06 1.70 -15.83
CA MET A 194 6.47 1.05 -14.60
C MET A 194 6.12 1.90 -13.40
N GLU A 195 5.53 1.28 -12.39
CA GLU A 195 5.27 1.91 -11.09
C GLU A 195 5.89 1.08 -9.99
N LEU A 196 6.63 1.72 -9.10
CA LEU A 196 7.15 1.08 -7.91
C LEU A 196 6.28 1.42 -6.71
N TRP A 197 5.97 0.41 -5.91
CA TRP A 197 5.14 0.55 -4.72
C TRP A 197 5.86 -0.06 -3.51
N ALA A 198 5.83 0.65 -2.38
CA ALA A 198 6.24 0.12 -1.08
C ALA A 198 4.99 -0.21 -0.26
N ILE A 199 4.79 -1.49 0.06
CA ILE A 199 3.68 -1.98 0.86
C ILE A 199 4.16 -2.23 2.30
N ARG A 200 3.72 -1.42 3.26
CA ARG A 200 4.07 -1.59 4.68
C ARG A 200 3.60 -2.96 5.18
N ASN A 201 4.50 -3.69 5.81
CA ASN A 201 4.18 -4.92 6.51
C ASN A 201 3.53 -4.50 7.84
N THR A 202 2.23 -4.78 8.00
CA THR A 202 1.52 -4.61 9.28
C THR A 202 2.18 -5.40 10.41
#